data_AF-A0A7K5H434-F1
#
_entry.id   AF-A0A7K5H434-F1
#
_cell.length_a   1.000
_cell.length_b   1.000
_cell.length_c   1.000
_cell.angle_alpha   90.00
_cell.angle_beta   90.00
_cell.angle_gamma   90.00
#
_symmetry.space_group_name_H-M   'P 1'
#
loop_
_entity.id
_entity.type
_entity.pdbx_description
1 polymer ?
#
loop_
_entity_poly.entity_id
_entity_poly.type
_entity_poly.pdbx_seq_one_letter_code
_entity_poly.pdbx_strand_id
1 'polypeptide(L)'
;QLLGNQDHIIVELEKLKKTYDSQQQKLEERVIAMGKELQEAKGATGDTQHKLAEQSAVLLTSQSQLQEVEAENSQLQLQLKELNEEYRSRLMQYIKDVADYMDSKSSNITGPNKAPGDHAPMKRFVDSMLKDIRASYKSREEQLAKAARGYKKRMKNLLKKHENLLIAYGLQREQIRSLGGSTVDCGPAELHFSITDPELLTNTTQELNRLREEKAKLEMQLHESQKLRDLWRGWILTSGHDQNLLFFPRQLDEKGWAEVRKQLREFARTTQEDLEQERSQLLTRAIMAEEQVSELQEYIDKHLAR
;
A
#
# COMPACT_ATOMS: atom_id res chain seq x y z
N GLN A 1 -59.47 -62.71 17.17
CA GLN A 1 -58.13 -62.16 17.51
C GLN A 1 -57.78 -60.88 16.74
N LEU A 2 -58.72 -60.22 16.04
CA LEU A 2 -58.42 -59.03 15.21
C LEU A 2 -58.40 -57.69 15.96
N LEU A 3 -59.12 -57.58 17.09
CA LEU A 3 -59.21 -56.33 17.87
C LEU A 3 -57.91 -55.96 18.60
N GLY A 4 -57.16 -56.94 19.12
CA GLY A 4 -55.89 -56.69 19.81
C GLY A 4 -54.78 -56.11 18.92
N ASN A 5 -54.85 -56.33 17.61
CA ASN A 5 -53.90 -55.75 16.66
C ASN A 5 -54.21 -54.27 16.37
N GLN A 6 -55.49 -53.88 16.46
CA GLN A 6 -55.93 -52.52 16.18
C GLN A 6 -55.52 -51.56 17.30
N ASP A 7 -55.67 -51.97 18.55
CA ASP A 7 -55.19 -51.22 19.72
C ASP A 7 -53.66 -51.07 19.73
N HIS A 8 -52.93 -52.11 19.32
CA HIS A 8 -51.48 -52.06 19.22
C HIS A 8 -51.02 -51.04 18.16
N ILE A 9 -51.66 -51.00 16.99
CA ILE A 9 -51.37 -50.02 15.93
C ILE A 9 -51.66 -48.59 16.39
N ILE A 10 -52.74 -48.37 17.15
CA ILE A 10 -53.07 -47.05 17.71
C ILE A 10 -51.99 -46.58 18.68
N VAL A 11 -51.51 -47.45 19.57
CA VAL A 11 -50.44 -47.13 20.53
C VAL A 11 -49.12 -46.83 19.83
N GLU A 12 -48.76 -47.57 18.79
CA GLU A 12 -47.55 -47.31 18.00
C GLU A 12 -47.65 -45.98 17.21
N LEU A 13 -48.81 -45.67 16.64
CA LEU A 13 -49.06 -44.36 16.00
C LEU A 13 -48.95 -43.19 17.00
N GLU A 14 -49.49 -43.36 18.21
CA GLU A 14 -49.42 -42.36 19.27
C GLU A 14 -47.95 -42.11 19.69
N LYS A 15 -47.14 -43.16 19.80
CA LYS A 15 -45.70 -43.05 20.06
C LYS A 15 -44.99 -42.34 18.92
N LEU A 16 -45.27 -42.72 17.67
CA LEU A 16 -44.66 -42.12 16.49
C LEU A 16 -44.96 -40.62 16.42
N LYS A 17 -46.22 -40.25 16.66
CA LYS A 17 -46.66 -38.85 16.72
C LYS A 17 -45.90 -38.08 17.80
N LYS A 18 -45.80 -38.62 19.03
CA LYS A 18 -45.03 -37.99 20.12
C LYS A 18 -43.55 -37.82 19.78
N THR A 19 -42.94 -38.80 19.11
CA THR A 19 -41.55 -38.67 18.66
C THR A 19 -41.37 -37.60 17.60
N TYR A 20 -42.31 -37.50 16.66
CA TYR A 20 -42.31 -36.47 15.63
C TYR A 20 -42.50 -35.07 16.24
N ASP A 21 -43.47 -34.90 17.13
CA ASP A 21 -43.72 -33.63 17.82
C ASP A 21 -42.49 -33.18 18.63
N SER A 22 -41.80 -34.11 19.31
CA SER A 22 -40.56 -33.81 20.04
C SER A 22 -39.40 -33.43 19.11
N GLN A 23 -39.28 -34.08 17.94
CA GLN A 23 -38.28 -33.72 16.95
C GLN A 23 -38.57 -32.35 16.32
N GLN A 24 -39.84 -32.07 16.02
CA GLN A 24 -40.30 -30.79 15.50
C GLN A 24 -39.99 -29.66 16.47
N GLN A 25 -40.32 -29.83 17.76
CA GLN A 25 -40.02 -28.84 18.79
C GLN A 25 -38.51 -28.59 18.93
N LYS A 26 -37.68 -29.64 18.90
CA LYS A 26 -36.21 -29.49 18.93
C LYS A 26 -35.67 -28.74 17.71
N LEU A 27 -36.26 -28.94 16.54
CA LEU A 27 -35.89 -28.21 15.33
C LEU A 27 -36.27 -26.73 15.44
N GLU A 28 -37.47 -26.43 15.95
CA GLU A 28 -37.93 -25.06 16.19
C GLU A 28 -37.05 -24.33 17.20
N GLU A 29 -36.71 -24.96 18.32
CA GLU A 29 -35.77 -24.42 19.32
C GLU A 29 -34.39 -24.15 18.71
N ARG A 30 -33.87 -25.06 17.87
CA ARG A 30 -32.59 -24.87 17.19
C ARG A 30 -32.65 -23.73 16.17
N VAL A 31 -33.75 -23.57 15.43
CA VAL A 31 -33.93 -22.43 14.51
C VAL A 31 -33.96 -21.11 15.28
N ILE A 32 -34.65 -21.06 16.41
CA ILE A 32 -34.70 -19.86 17.27
C ILE A 32 -33.30 -19.54 17.82
N ALA A 33 -32.55 -20.55 18.29
CA ALA A 33 -31.20 -20.36 18.79
C ALA A 33 -30.25 -19.83 17.70
N MET A 34 -30.23 -20.46 16.52
CA MET A 34 -29.44 -19.98 15.38
C MET A 34 -29.85 -18.58 14.93
N GLY A 35 -31.14 -18.23 15.00
CA GLY A 35 -31.62 -16.89 14.69
C GLY A 35 -31.08 -15.82 15.65
N LYS A 36 -30.99 -16.13 16.95
CA LYS A 36 -30.38 -15.26 17.96
C LYS A 36 -28.89 -15.09 17.73
N GLU A 37 -28.16 -16.19 17.55
CA GLU A 37 -26.72 -16.17 17.27
C GLU A 37 -26.39 -15.36 16.00
N LEU A 38 -27.20 -15.51 14.95
CA LEU A 38 -27.03 -14.74 13.71
C LEU A 38 -27.30 -13.24 13.91
N GLN A 39 -28.27 -12.88 14.74
CA GLN A 39 -28.56 -11.48 15.06
C GLN A 39 -27.43 -10.85 15.89
N GLU A 40 -26.90 -11.58 16.87
CA GLU A 40 -25.75 -11.16 17.69
C GLU A 40 -24.49 -11.00 16.84
N ALA A 41 -24.20 -11.95 15.94
CA ALA A 41 -23.07 -11.87 15.02
C ALA A 41 -23.18 -10.68 14.06
N LYS A 42 -24.39 -10.37 13.57
CA LYS A 42 -24.65 -9.17 12.76
C LYS A 42 -24.42 -7.89 13.55
N GLY A 43 -24.88 -7.83 14.80
CA GLY A 43 -24.62 -6.69 15.71
C GLY A 43 -23.13 -6.46 15.92
N ALA A 44 -22.38 -7.52 16.27
CA ALA A 44 -20.93 -7.45 16.46
C ALA A 44 -20.18 -7.03 15.17
N THR A 45 -20.65 -7.47 14.01
CA THR A 45 -20.10 -7.05 12.71
C THR A 45 -20.37 -5.57 12.46
N GLY A 46 -21.57 -5.07 12.77
CA GLY A 46 -21.89 -3.64 12.67
C GLY A 46 -21.03 -2.78 13.61
N ASP A 47 -20.83 -3.22 14.85
CA ASP A 47 -20.00 -2.51 15.84
C ASP A 47 -18.53 -2.44 15.41
N THR A 48 -17.99 -3.53 14.84
CA THR A 48 -16.62 -3.56 14.33
C THR A 48 -16.46 -2.67 13.10
N GLN A 49 -17.45 -2.65 12.19
CA GLN A 49 -17.47 -1.74 11.05
C GLN A 49 -17.53 -0.26 11.48
N HIS A 50 -18.37 0.08 12.46
CA HIS A 50 -18.44 1.43 12.98
C HIS A 50 -17.12 1.87 13.61
N LYS A 51 -16.50 1.03 14.46
CA LYS A 51 -15.19 1.31 15.05
C LYS A 51 -14.10 1.47 13.99
N LEU A 52 -14.13 0.67 12.93
CA LEU A 52 -13.17 0.77 11.83
C LEU A 52 -13.34 2.08 11.05
N ALA A 53 -14.58 2.52 10.83
CA ALA A 53 -14.87 3.81 10.19
C ALA A 53 -14.40 4.99 11.05
N GLU A 54 -14.64 4.94 12.36
CA GLU A 54 -14.17 5.94 13.33
C GLU A 54 -12.63 6.02 13.33
N GLN A 55 -11.94 4.87 13.43
CA GLN A 55 -10.48 4.81 13.36
C GLN A 55 -9.93 5.34 12.03
N SER A 56 -10.61 5.04 10.92
CA SER A 56 -10.22 5.54 9.59
C SER A 56 -10.35 7.07 9.49
N ALA A 57 -11.41 7.65 10.07
CA ALA A 57 -11.59 9.09 10.13
C ALA A 57 -10.51 9.77 10.99
N VAL A 58 -10.18 9.19 12.16
CA VAL A 58 -9.08 9.69 13.01
C VAL A 58 -7.73 9.59 12.30
N LEU A 59 -7.46 8.49 11.60
CA LEU A 59 -6.23 8.33 10.84
C LEU A 59 -6.10 9.40 9.75
N LEU A 60 -7.16 9.63 8.96
CA LEU A 60 -7.16 10.65 7.90
C LEU A 60 -6.96 12.06 8.45
N THR A 61 -7.61 12.40 9.57
CA THR A 61 -7.42 13.72 10.21
C THR A 61 -5.99 13.89 10.74
N SER A 62 -5.43 12.86 11.38
CA SER A 62 -4.03 12.89 11.84
C SER A 62 -3.03 13.00 10.68
N GLN A 63 -3.31 12.33 9.55
CA GLN A 63 -2.49 12.41 8.35
C GLN A 63 -2.52 13.81 7.73
N SER A 64 -3.70 14.46 7.69
CA SER A 64 -3.82 15.85 7.25
C SER A 64 -3.03 16.81 8.14
N GLN A 65 -3.11 16.64 9.46
CA GLN A 65 -2.35 17.46 10.41
C GLN A 65 -0.84 17.27 10.27
N LEU A 66 -0.39 16.03 10.01
CA LEU A 66 1.02 15.76 9.74
C LEU A 66 1.50 16.53 8.51
N GLN A 67 0.74 16.51 7.42
CA GLN A 67 1.08 17.23 6.18
C GLN A 67 1.12 18.75 6.39
N GLU A 68 0.19 19.30 7.17
CA GLU A 68 0.17 20.73 7.50
C GLU A 68 1.42 21.13 8.29
N VAL A 69 1.77 20.36 9.33
CA VAL A 69 2.97 20.61 10.14
C VAL A 69 4.26 20.41 9.33
N GLU A 70 4.31 19.45 8.40
CA GLU A 70 5.44 19.25 7.48
C GLU A 70 5.63 20.45 6.54
N ALA A 71 4.53 21.03 6.04
CA ALA A 71 4.55 22.23 5.22
C ALA A 71 5.01 23.46 6.03
N GLU A 72 4.49 23.66 7.23
CA GLU A 72 4.92 24.73 8.14
C GLU A 72 6.41 24.61 8.50
N ASN A 73 6.89 23.40 8.80
CA ASN A 73 8.30 23.16 9.09
C ASN A 73 9.18 23.53 7.89
N SER A 74 8.77 23.16 6.68
CA SER A 74 9.46 23.52 5.45
C SER A 74 9.50 25.04 5.24
N GLN A 75 8.39 25.73 5.52
CA GLN A 75 8.30 27.19 5.42
C GLN A 75 9.20 27.89 6.46
N LEU A 76 9.16 27.46 7.72
CA LEU A 76 10.02 27.99 8.79
C LEU A 76 11.50 27.74 8.51
N GLN A 77 11.85 26.58 7.96
CA GLN A 77 13.22 26.29 7.52
C GLN A 77 13.69 27.24 6.42
N LEU A 78 12.81 27.63 5.49
CA LEU A 78 13.14 28.60 4.46
C LEU A 78 13.34 30.00 5.06
N GLN A 79 12.40 30.47 5.89
CA GLN A 79 12.51 31.76 6.57
C GLN A 79 13.79 31.87 7.41
N LEU A 80 14.18 30.79 8.10
CA LEU A 80 15.43 30.75 8.86
C LEU A 80 16.65 30.90 7.94
N LYS A 81 16.65 30.27 6.76
CA LYS A 81 17.75 30.39 5.78
C LYS A 81 17.85 31.81 5.24
N GLU A 82 16.73 32.42 4.87
CA GLU A 82 16.67 33.80 4.37
C GLU A 82 17.19 34.79 5.41
N LEU A 83 16.66 34.71 6.64
CA LEU A 83 17.08 35.58 7.72
C LEU A 83 18.57 35.42 8.05
N ASN A 84 19.08 34.19 8.04
CA ASN A 84 20.51 33.94 8.27
C ASN A 84 21.38 34.55 7.16
N GLU A 85 20.95 34.45 5.90
CA GLU A 85 21.66 35.06 4.78
C GLU A 85 21.63 36.59 4.84
N GLU A 86 20.52 37.18 5.26
CA GLU A 86 20.44 38.63 5.51
C GLU A 86 21.42 39.07 6.60
N TYR A 87 21.44 38.37 7.75
CA TYR A 87 22.37 38.69 8.83
C TYR A 87 23.83 38.58 8.38
N ARG A 88 24.18 37.52 7.63
CA ARG A 88 25.53 37.36 7.07
C ARG A 88 25.89 38.47 6.09
N SER A 89 24.95 38.86 5.23
CA SER A 89 25.14 39.92 4.23
C SER A 89 25.38 41.27 4.90
N ARG A 90 24.56 41.63 5.91
CA ARG A 90 24.72 42.88 6.67
C ARG A 90 26.04 42.92 7.42
N LEU A 91 26.41 41.85 8.11
CA LEU A 91 27.70 41.75 8.81
C LEU A 91 28.89 41.87 7.85
N MET A 92 28.81 41.21 6.69
CA MET A 92 29.86 41.30 5.67
C MET A 92 30.00 42.72 5.14
N GLN A 93 28.89 43.43 4.93
CA GLN A 93 28.92 44.83 4.50
C GLN A 93 29.54 45.73 5.56
N TYR A 94 29.15 45.60 6.84
CA TYR A 94 29.74 46.40 7.91
C TYR A 94 31.25 46.20 8.05
N ILE A 95 31.75 44.96 7.94
CA ILE A 95 33.19 44.70 8.02
C ILE A 95 33.92 45.32 6.81
N LYS A 96 33.32 45.28 5.62
CA LYS A 96 33.87 45.93 4.42
C LYS A 96 33.89 47.45 4.56
N ASP A 97 32.80 48.06 5.04
CA ASP A 97 32.70 49.50 5.23
C ASP A 97 33.75 50.00 6.23
N VAL A 98 34.00 49.25 7.32
CA VAL A 98 35.07 49.55 8.28
C VAL A 98 36.45 49.43 7.63
N ALA A 99 36.67 48.42 6.80
CA ALA A 99 37.94 48.25 6.09
C ALA A 99 38.19 49.39 5.10
N ASP A 100 37.18 49.76 4.31
CA ASP A 100 37.24 50.86 3.35
C ASP A 100 37.44 52.21 4.06
N TYR A 101 36.82 52.43 5.22
CA TYR A 101 37.03 53.63 6.04
C TYR A 101 38.48 53.72 6.56
N MET A 102 39.03 52.62 7.08
CA MET A 102 40.39 52.57 7.61
C MET A 102 41.45 52.79 6.52
N ASP A 103 41.26 52.18 5.35
CA ASP A 103 42.15 52.36 4.21
C ASP A 103 42.06 53.79 3.66
N SER A 104 40.85 54.38 3.58
CA SER A 104 40.63 55.79 3.18
C SER A 104 41.27 56.80 4.14
N LYS A 105 41.36 56.48 5.44
CA LYS A 105 42.03 57.33 6.42
C LYS A 105 43.56 57.24 6.31
N SER A 106 44.08 56.07 5.96
CA SER A 106 45.52 55.81 5.82
C SER A 106 46.13 56.46 4.58
N SER A 107 45.36 56.57 3.49
CA SER A 107 45.78 57.24 2.25
C SER A 107 45.87 58.76 2.41
N ASN A 108 45.02 59.36 3.24
CA ASN A 108 44.99 60.82 3.46
C ASN A 108 46.14 61.36 4.35
N ILE A 109 46.88 60.51 5.04
CA ILE A 109 47.94 60.90 6.00
C ILE A 109 49.36 60.77 5.39
N THR A 110 49.51 60.12 4.23
CA THR A 110 50.83 59.81 3.65
C THR A 110 51.17 60.78 2.52
N GLY A 111 52.19 61.64 2.74
CA GLY A 111 52.68 62.61 1.76
C GLY A 111 53.26 62.01 0.46
N PRO A 112 53.65 62.85 -0.53
CA PRO A 112 53.70 62.51 -1.97
C PRO A 112 54.73 61.45 -2.44
N ASN A 113 55.39 60.71 -1.55
CA ASN A 113 56.62 59.97 -1.85
C ASN A 113 56.64 58.50 -1.37
N LYS A 114 55.58 57.71 -1.62
CA LYS A 114 55.68 56.24 -1.51
C LYS A 114 55.02 55.51 -2.69
N ALA A 115 55.70 54.46 -3.12
CA ALA A 115 55.45 53.69 -4.34
C ALA A 115 54.05 53.05 -4.42
N PRO A 116 53.55 52.71 -5.64
CA PRO A 116 52.13 52.41 -5.92
C PRO A 116 51.57 51.08 -5.37
N GLY A 117 52.23 50.41 -4.42
CA GLY A 117 52.01 48.98 -4.16
C GLY A 117 50.81 48.59 -3.29
N ASP A 118 50.54 49.32 -2.20
CA ASP A 118 49.69 48.84 -1.10
C ASP A 118 48.74 49.90 -0.54
N HIS A 119 47.87 50.46 -1.40
CA HIS A 119 46.91 51.48 -0.99
C HIS A 119 45.68 50.96 -0.19
N ALA A 120 45.60 49.66 0.14
CA ALA A 120 44.45 49.09 0.85
C ALA A 120 44.80 47.82 1.68
N PRO A 121 45.67 47.92 2.70
CA PRO A 121 46.10 46.77 3.49
C PRO A 121 44.97 46.15 4.32
N MET A 122 44.03 46.94 4.86
CA MET A 122 42.93 46.42 5.68
C MET A 122 41.91 45.67 4.82
N LYS A 123 41.54 46.23 3.66
CA LYS A 123 40.63 45.59 2.71
C LYS A 123 41.15 44.23 2.25
N ARG A 124 42.43 44.14 1.86
CA ARG A 124 43.05 42.87 1.44
C ARG A 124 43.04 41.84 2.57
N PHE A 125 43.30 42.25 3.81
CA PHE A 125 43.24 41.36 4.96
C PHE A 125 41.81 40.82 5.21
N VAL A 126 40.82 41.70 5.20
CA VAL A 126 39.40 41.33 5.33
C VAL A 126 38.95 40.42 4.19
N ASP A 127 39.33 40.72 2.95
CA ASP A 127 39.00 39.90 1.79
C ASP A 127 39.63 38.50 1.87
N SER A 128 40.88 38.40 2.33
CA SER A 128 41.55 37.11 2.59
C SER A 128 40.82 36.34 3.69
N MET A 129 40.50 36.97 4.81
CA MET A 129 39.77 36.34 5.93
C MET A 129 38.39 35.84 5.49
N LEU A 130 37.61 36.66 4.77
CA LEU A 130 36.31 36.27 4.24
C LEU A 130 36.41 35.15 3.19
N LYS A 131 37.51 35.09 2.44
CA LYS A 131 37.79 33.99 1.50
C LYS A 131 38.08 32.69 2.25
N ASP A 132 38.90 32.74 3.30
CA ASP A 132 39.26 31.58 4.11
C ASP A 132 38.06 31.04 4.89
N ILE A 133 37.24 31.93 5.47
CA ILE A 133 35.97 31.55 6.13
C ILE A 133 35.04 30.85 5.14
N ARG A 134 34.85 31.41 3.93
CA ARG A 134 34.02 30.77 2.89
C ARG A 134 34.58 29.41 2.47
N ALA A 135 35.89 29.28 2.32
CA ALA A 135 36.52 28.01 1.98
C ALA A 135 36.35 26.96 3.10
N SER A 136 36.48 27.37 4.37
CA SER A 136 36.26 26.52 5.54
C SER A 136 34.83 25.99 5.60
N TYR A 137 33.83 26.87 5.42
CA TYR A 137 32.42 26.47 5.39
C TYR A 137 32.12 25.52 4.22
N LYS A 138 32.63 25.81 3.00
CA LYS A 138 32.49 24.91 1.84
C LYS A 138 33.09 23.53 2.12
N SER A 139 34.30 23.47 2.68
CA SER A 139 34.93 22.20 3.04
C SER A 139 34.11 21.42 4.07
N ARG A 140 33.58 22.11 5.09
CA ARG A 140 32.72 21.48 6.11
C ARG A 140 31.41 20.97 5.52
N GLU A 141 30.77 21.75 4.65
CA GLU A 141 29.55 21.37 3.95
C GLU A 141 29.79 20.13 3.07
N GLU A 142 30.90 20.10 2.31
CA GLU A 142 31.30 18.94 1.52
C GLU A 142 31.54 17.70 2.39
N GLN A 143 32.18 17.84 3.57
CA GLN A 143 32.36 16.75 4.52
C GLN A 143 31.02 16.20 5.01
N LEU A 144 30.08 17.07 5.38
CA LEU A 144 28.75 16.68 5.82
C LEU A 144 27.96 16.01 4.69
N ALA A 145 28.00 16.56 3.48
CA ALA A 145 27.39 15.97 2.31
C ALA A 145 27.98 14.58 1.99
N LYS A 146 29.31 14.42 2.10
CA LYS A 146 29.98 13.13 1.89
C LYS A 146 29.60 12.11 2.97
N ALA A 147 29.53 12.52 4.23
CA ALA A 147 29.08 11.67 5.34
C ALA A 147 27.63 11.22 5.12
N ALA A 148 26.72 12.14 4.81
CA ALA A 148 25.31 11.85 4.50
C ALA A 148 25.16 10.88 3.33
N ARG A 149 25.88 11.10 2.22
CA ARG A 149 25.94 10.15 1.09
C ARG A 149 26.48 8.78 1.52
N GLY A 150 27.47 8.75 2.40
CA GLY A 150 28.03 7.53 2.98
C GLY A 150 27.05 6.76 3.85
N TYR A 151 26.26 7.44 4.69
CA TYR A 151 25.17 6.82 5.47
C TYR A 151 24.09 6.27 4.55
N LYS A 152 23.64 7.03 3.55
CA LYS A 152 22.66 6.57 2.56
C LYS A 152 23.15 5.34 1.80
N LYS A 153 24.42 5.29 1.42
CA LYS A 153 25.03 4.10 0.77
C LYS A 153 25.07 2.89 1.70
N ARG A 154 25.49 3.07 2.96
CA ARG A 154 25.51 1.99 3.96
C ARG A 154 24.11 1.45 4.22
N MET A 155 23.12 2.33 4.32
CA MET A 155 21.72 1.96 4.52
C MET A 155 21.17 1.14 3.35
N LYS A 156 21.40 1.58 2.10
CA LYS A 156 21.06 0.81 0.90
C LYS A 156 21.73 -0.57 0.87
N ASN A 157 22.98 -0.66 1.29
CA ASN A 157 23.69 -1.94 1.35
C ASN A 157 23.13 -2.86 2.44
N LEU A 158 22.71 -2.32 3.58
CA LEU A 158 22.06 -3.09 4.65
C LEU A 158 20.72 -3.64 4.15
N LEU A 159 19.93 -2.83 3.44
CA LEU A 159 18.66 -3.26 2.85
C LEU A 159 18.85 -4.42 1.87
N LYS A 160 19.83 -4.33 0.96
CA LYS A 160 20.16 -5.44 0.05
C LYS A 160 20.55 -6.71 0.79
N LYS A 161 21.28 -6.60 1.90
CA LYS A 161 21.62 -7.75 2.75
C LYS A 161 20.38 -8.33 3.42
N HIS A 162 19.47 -7.48 3.88
CA HIS A 162 18.18 -7.90 4.46
C HIS A 162 17.33 -8.64 3.44
N GLU A 163 17.19 -8.11 2.22
CA GLU A 163 16.49 -8.79 1.12
C GLU A 163 17.10 -10.15 0.80
N ASN A 164 18.43 -10.22 0.66
CA ASN A 164 19.12 -11.48 0.42
C ASN A 164 18.91 -12.49 1.57
N LEU A 165 18.90 -12.01 2.81
CA LEU A 165 18.64 -12.85 3.98
C LEU A 165 17.20 -13.37 3.99
N LEU A 166 16.23 -12.54 3.63
CA LEU A 166 14.82 -12.96 3.50
C LEU A 166 14.66 -14.03 2.41
N ILE A 167 15.33 -13.87 1.27
CA ILE A 167 15.32 -14.89 0.20
C ILE A 167 15.90 -16.22 0.71
N ALA A 168 17.05 -16.17 1.39
CA ALA A 168 17.69 -17.37 1.94
C ALA A 168 16.82 -18.04 3.00
N TYR A 169 16.20 -17.25 3.87
CA TYR A 169 15.26 -17.72 4.89
C TYR A 169 14.02 -18.36 4.28
N GLY A 170 13.44 -17.75 3.24
CA GLY A 170 12.31 -18.31 2.50
C GLY A 170 12.64 -19.65 1.85
N LEU A 171 13.81 -19.74 1.20
CA LEU A 171 14.29 -21.00 0.63
C LEU A 171 14.47 -22.09 1.70
N GLN A 172 15.05 -21.74 2.84
CA GLN A 172 15.25 -22.67 3.95
C GLN A 172 13.90 -23.16 4.51
N ARG A 173 12.91 -22.29 4.65
CA ARG A 173 11.55 -22.66 5.07
C ARG A 173 10.91 -23.66 4.11
N GLU A 174 11.02 -23.41 2.81
CA GLU A 174 10.46 -24.30 1.79
C GLU A 174 11.13 -25.67 1.81
N GLN A 175 12.45 -25.71 2.00
CA GLN A 175 13.20 -26.95 2.16
C GLN A 175 12.76 -27.72 3.41
N ILE A 176 12.58 -27.05 4.54
CA ILE A 176 12.09 -27.68 5.79
C ILE A 176 10.67 -28.21 5.60
N ARG A 177 9.80 -27.46 4.91
CA ARG A 177 8.42 -27.88 4.59
C ARG A 177 8.38 -29.09 3.64
N SER A 178 9.32 -29.16 2.71
CA SER A 178 9.43 -30.26 1.75
C SER A 178 10.05 -31.52 2.37
N LEU A 179 10.97 -31.37 3.32
CA LEU A 179 11.72 -32.47 3.95
C LEU A 179 11.08 -32.98 5.25
N GLY A 180 10.37 -32.12 5.97
CA GLY A 180 9.72 -32.42 7.24
C GLY A 180 8.25 -32.80 7.05
N GLY A 181 7.83 -33.95 7.61
CA GLY A 181 6.41 -34.22 7.86
C GLY A 181 5.80 -33.16 8.79
N SER A 182 4.46 -33.12 8.92
CA SER A 182 3.64 -32.01 9.49
C SER A 182 3.93 -31.55 10.94
N THR A 183 5.05 -31.95 11.53
CA THR A 183 5.46 -31.73 12.92
C THR A 183 6.56 -30.68 13.09
N VAL A 184 7.21 -30.22 12.00
CA VAL A 184 8.31 -29.25 12.09
C VAL A 184 7.80 -27.83 11.92
N ASP A 185 7.89 -27.02 12.98
CA ASP A 185 7.62 -25.59 12.91
C ASP A 185 8.65 -24.91 12.01
N CYS A 186 8.18 -24.36 10.89
CA CYS A 186 9.04 -23.63 9.98
C CYS A 186 9.45 -22.27 10.57
N GLY A 187 8.74 -21.72 11.57
CA GLY A 187 8.91 -20.42 12.27
C GLY A 187 8.00 -19.27 11.75
N PRO A 188 8.30 -17.99 12.04
CA PRO A 188 7.52 -16.82 11.57
C PRO A 188 7.60 -16.52 10.05
N ALA A 189 6.48 -16.13 9.44
CA ALA A 189 6.42 -15.78 8.00
C ALA A 189 7.28 -14.56 7.62
N GLU A 190 7.76 -14.52 6.37
CA GLU A 190 8.61 -13.44 5.83
C GLU A 190 7.99 -12.04 5.94
N LEU A 191 6.65 -11.96 5.92
CA LEU A 191 5.89 -10.71 6.04
C LEU A 191 6.16 -9.99 7.36
N HIS A 192 6.49 -10.73 8.43
CA HIS A 192 6.82 -10.14 9.73
C HIS A 192 8.16 -9.41 9.77
N PHE A 193 8.98 -9.56 8.73
CA PHE A 193 10.29 -8.91 8.60
C PHE A 193 10.31 -7.81 7.53
N SER A 194 9.14 -7.40 7.03
CA SER A 194 9.04 -6.31 6.05
C SER A 194 9.41 -4.97 6.70
N ILE A 195 10.32 -4.23 6.06
CA ILE A 195 10.71 -2.88 6.50
C ILE A 195 9.65 -1.91 5.98
N THR A 196 8.97 -1.20 6.89
CA THR A 196 7.85 -0.27 6.58
C THR A 196 8.32 1.16 6.27
N ASP A 197 9.60 1.46 6.45
CA ASP A 197 10.12 2.83 6.36
C ASP A 197 10.03 3.40 4.93
N PRO A 198 9.19 4.43 4.69
CA PRO A 198 8.91 4.96 3.36
C PRO A 198 10.10 5.66 2.70
N GLU A 199 11.09 6.14 3.46
CA GLU A 199 12.32 6.73 2.89
C GLU A 199 13.28 5.67 2.32
N LEU A 200 13.12 4.42 2.74
CA LEU A 200 14.01 3.30 2.41
C LEU A 200 13.45 2.39 1.32
N LEU A 201 12.12 2.35 1.17
CA LEU A 201 11.45 1.55 0.15
C LEU A 201 11.47 2.27 -1.20
N THR A 202 11.90 1.56 -2.24
CA THR A 202 11.63 1.96 -3.62
C THR A 202 10.17 1.66 -3.95
N ASN A 203 9.54 2.41 -4.86
CA ASN A 203 8.16 2.13 -5.30
C ASN A 203 7.95 0.66 -5.69
N THR A 204 8.99 0.03 -6.27
CA THR A 204 8.98 -1.40 -6.61
C THR A 204 8.89 -2.35 -5.41
N THR A 205 9.50 -2.01 -4.27
CA THR A 205 9.43 -2.84 -3.04
C THR A 205 8.10 -2.63 -2.31
N GLN A 206 7.50 -1.43 -2.40
CA GLN A 206 6.14 -1.18 -1.91
C GLN A 206 5.11 -1.99 -2.69
N GLU A 207 5.19 -1.97 -4.03
CA GLU A 207 4.33 -2.77 -4.90
C GLU A 207 4.52 -4.27 -4.65
N LEU A 208 5.77 -4.74 -4.48
CA LEU A 208 6.01 -6.15 -4.12
C LEU A 208 5.38 -6.53 -2.77
N ASN A 209 5.38 -5.64 -1.78
CA ASN A 209 4.74 -5.91 -0.50
C ASN A 209 3.21 -5.94 -0.63
N ARG A 210 2.60 -5.02 -1.37
CA ARG A 210 1.17 -5.06 -1.70
C ARG A 210 0.77 -6.36 -2.40
N LEU A 211 1.52 -6.75 -3.42
CA LEU A 211 1.27 -8.00 -4.17
C LEU A 211 1.43 -9.24 -3.29
N ARG A 212 2.36 -9.24 -2.32
CA ARG A 212 2.49 -10.33 -1.34
C ARG A 212 1.29 -10.41 -0.40
N GLU A 213 0.78 -9.28 0.06
CA GLU A 213 -0.43 -9.23 0.89
C GLU A 213 -1.68 -9.70 0.12
N GLU A 214 -1.84 -9.25 -1.13
CA GLU A 214 -2.93 -9.69 -2.01
C GLU A 214 -2.84 -11.19 -2.29
N LYS A 215 -1.64 -11.71 -2.55
CA LYS A 215 -1.41 -13.15 -2.69
C LYS A 215 -1.84 -13.92 -1.44
N ALA A 216 -1.44 -13.46 -0.25
CA ALA A 216 -1.81 -14.12 1.01
C ALA A 216 -3.34 -14.12 1.24
N LYS A 217 -4.02 -13.02 0.89
CA LYS A 217 -5.50 -12.93 0.95
C LYS A 217 -6.15 -13.92 -0.01
N LEU A 218 -5.68 -14.01 -1.26
CA LEU A 218 -6.19 -14.94 -2.27
C LEU A 218 -5.95 -16.41 -1.87
N GLU A 219 -4.79 -16.74 -1.31
CA GLU A 219 -4.50 -18.09 -0.81
C GLU A 219 -5.43 -18.49 0.34
N MET A 220 -5.75 -17.56 1.25
CA MET A 220 -6.72 -17.78 2.32
C MET A 220 -8.14 -18.03 1.78
N GLN A 221 -8.60 -17.21 0.83
CA GLN A 221 -9.92 -17.40 0.17
C GLN A 221 -10.00 -18.73 -0.59
N LEU A 222 -8.91 -19.13 -1.25
CA LEU A 222 -8.81 -20.42 -1.92
C LEU A 222 -8.91 -21.57 -0.91
N HIS A 223 -8.21 -21.46 0.22
CA HIS A 223 -8.24 -22.47 1.28
C HIS A 223 -9.63 -22.60 1.92
N GLU A 224 -10.33 -21.49 2.17
CA GLU A 224 -11.72 -21.50 2.62
C GLU A 224 -12.65 -22.17 1.59
N SER A 225 -12.51 -21.81 0.31
CA SER A 225 -13.27 -22.43 -0.77
C SER A 225 -12.97 -23.94 -0.91
N GLN A 226 -11.72 -24.35 -0.68
CA GLN A 226 -11.31 -25.75 -0.66
C GLN A 226 -11.97 -26.50 0.50
N LYS A 227 -11.95 -25.93 1.72
CA LYS A 227 -12.62 -26.50 2.89
C LYS A 227 -14.12 -26.63 2.69
N LEU A 228 -14.78 -25.62 2.10
CA LEU A 228 -16.19 -25.70 1.76
C LEU A 228 -16.48 -26.82 0.76
N ARG A 229 -15.63 -26.99 -0.26
CA ARG A 229 -15.73 -28.14 -1.20
C ARG A 229 -15.54 -29.48 -0.50
N ASP A 230 -14.59 -29.59 0.43
CA ASP A 230 -14.34 -30.83 1.18
C ASP A 230 -15.47 -31.16 2.15
N LEU A 231 -16.05 -30.16 2.81
CA LEU A 231 -17.26 -30.28 3.63
C LEU A 231 -18.46 -30.72 2.77
N TRP A 232 -18.62 -30.14 1.59
CA TRP A 232 -19.69 -30.52 0.66
C TRP A 232 -19.53 -31.96 0.15
N ARG A 233 -18.30 -32.37 -0.20
CA ARG A 233 -17.98 -33.77 -0.51
C ARG A 233 -18.23 -34.71 0.67
N GLY A 234 -17.81 -34.33 1.87
CA GLY A 234 -18.03 -35.11 3.09
C GLY A 234 -19.52 -35.26 3.42
N TRP A 235 -20.32 -34.22 3.19
CA TRP A 235 -21.78 -34.27 3.37
C TRP A 235 -22.45 -35.21 2.34
N ILE A 236 -21.95 -35.22 1.10
CA ILE A 236 -22.39 -36.16 0.06
C ILE A 236 -22.02 -37.61 0.39
N LEU A 237 -20.84 -37.85 0.97
CA LEU A 237 -20.43 -39.21 1.38
C LEU A 237 -21.12 -39.70 2.66
N THR A 238 -21.49 -38.81 3.58
CA THR A 238 -22.12 -39.16 4.87
C THR A 238 -23.64 -39.24 4.79
N SER A 239 -24.26 -38.53 3.84
CA SER A 239 -25.66 -38.73 3.47
C SER A 239 -25.77 -39.98 2.61
N GLY A 240 -25.81 -41.15 3.26
CA GLY A 240 -25.92 -42.47 2.63
C GLY A 240 -27.11 -42.61 1.69
N HIS A 241 -26.95 -42.15 0.46
CA HIS A 241 -27.79 -42.44 -0.69
C HIS A 241 -26.90 -43.13 -1.71
N ASP A 242 -27.17 -44.42 -1.88
CA ASP A 242 -26.75 -45.35 -2.92
C ASP A 242 -25.50 -45.00 -3.74
N GLN A 243 -24.47 -45.81 -3.52
CA GLN A 243 -23.24 -45.91 -4.32
C GLN A 243 -23.46 -46.41 -5.76
N ASN A 244 -24.68 -46.31 -6.30
CA ASN A 244 -25.04 -46.73 -7.66
C ASN A 244 -25.37 -45.57 -8.62
N LEU A 245 -25.07 -44.32 -8.24
CA LEU A 245 -25.07 -43.17 -9.15
C LEU A 245 -23.65 -42.68 -9.47
N LEU A 246 -22.70 -43.62 -9.55
CA LEU A 246 -21.48 -43.39 -10.30
C LEU A 246 -21.86 -43.18 -11.77
N PHE A 247 -21.62 -41.96 -12.27
CA PHE A 247 -21.60 -41.65 -13.70
C PHE A 247 -22.86 -42.05 -14.49
N PHE A 248 -23.97 -41.38 -14.23
CA PHE A 248 -24.83 -41.00 -15.35
C PHE A 248 -24.63 -39.51 -15.58
N PRO A 249 -24.06 -39.07 -16.72
CA PRO A 249 -24.36 -37.73 -17.18
C PRO A 249 -25.87 -37.76 -17.39
N ARG A 250 -26.62 -37.18 -16.45
CA ARG A 250 -28.03 -36.87 -16.69
C ARG A 250 -27.99 -36.06 -17.97
N GLN A 251 -28.37 -36.69 -19.08
CA GLN A 251 -28.48 -36.01 -20.36
C GLN A 251 -29.32 -34.79 -20.06
N LEU A 252 -28.67 -33.61 -20.03
CA LEU A 252 -29.42 -32.38 -20.12
C LEU A 252 -30.23 -32.56 -21.39
N ASP A 253 -31.56 -32.51 -21.25
CA ASP A 253 -32.49 -32.49 -22.37
C ASP A 253 -31.94 -31.51 -23.44
N GLU A 254 -32.22 -31.74 -24.72
CA GLU A 254 -31.77 -30.91 -25.84
C GLU A 254 -32.06 -29.41 -25.57
N LYS A 255 -33.15 -29.14 -24.83
CA LYS A 255 -33.52 -27.83 -24.29
C LYS A 255 -32.54 -27.23 -23.28
N GLY A 256 -32.00 -28.03 -22.37
CA GLY A 256 -30.98 -27.59 -21.41
C GLY A 256 -29.67 -27.22 -22.10
N TRP A 257 -29.23 -28.02 -23.08
CA TRP A 257 -28.06 -27.66 -23.89
C TRP A 257 -28.29 -26.47 -24.80
N ALA A 258 -29.53 -26.29 -25.30
CA ALA A 258 -29.91 -25.08 -26.01
C ALA A 258 -29.81 -23.83 -25.12
N GLU A 259 -30.22 -23.91 -23.85
CA GLU A 259 -30.14 -22.80 -22.91
C GLU A 259 -28.69 -22.45 -22.55
N VAL A 260 -27.84 -23.45 -22.29
CA VAL A 260 -26.40 -23.20 -22.04
C VAL A 260 -25.73 -22.56 -23.27
N ARG A 261 -26.02 -23.04 -24.48
CA ARG A 261 -25.51 -22.45 -25.73
C ARG A 261 -26.07 -21.05 -26.00
N LYS A 262 -27.25 -20.73 -25.48
CA LYS A 262 -27.84 -19.39 -25.53
C LYS A 262 -27.14 -18.46 -24.56
N GLN A 263 -26.97 -18.87 -23.30
CA GLN A 263 -26.24 -18.12 -22.28
C GLN A 263 -24.79 -17.85 -22.69
N LEU A 264 -24.10 -18.82 -23.29
CA LEU A 264 -22.74 -18.62 -23.77
C LEU A 264 -22.67 -17.59 -24.91
N ARG A 265 -23.64 -17.63 -25.84
CA ARG A 265 -23.73 -16.63 -26.92
C ARG A 265 -24.08 -15.26 -26.40
N GLU A 266 -24.97 -15.19 -25.42
CA GLU A 266 -25.39 -13.94 -24.80
C GLU A 266 -24.25 -13.31 -24.01
N PHE A 267 -23.53 -14.10 -23.20
CA PHE A 267 -22.32 -13.67 -22.51
C PHE A 267 -21.22 -13.23 -23.48
N ALA A 268 -20.98 -13.99 -24.56
CA ALA A 268 -19.99 -13.61 -25.57
C ALA A 268 -20.39 -12.31 -26.29
N ARG A 269 -21.68 -12.13 -26.60
CA ARG A 269 -22.19 -10.90 -27.23
C ARG A 269 -22.08 -9.70 -26.30
N THR A 270 -22.49 -9.81 -25.04
CA THR A 270 -22.42 -8.70 -24.08
C THR A 270 -20.97 -8.30 -23.82
N THR A 271 -20.08 -9.28 -23.62
CA THR A 271 -18.65 -9.01 -23.44
C THR A 271 -18.04 -8.35 -24.67
N GLN A 272 -18.44 -8.76 -25.87
CA GLN A 272 -18.00 -8.15 -27.12
C GLN A 272 -18.50 -6.70 -27.27
N GLU A 273 -19.77 -6.45 -26.96
CA GLU A 273 -20.37 -5.11 -27.01
C GLU A 273 -19.68 -4.15 -26.01
N ASP A 274 -19.41 -4.62 -24.79
CA ASP A 274 -18.69 -3.84 -23.78
C ASP A 274 -17.28 -3.48 -24.24
N LEU A 275 -16.54 -4.45 -24.81
CA LEU A 275 -15.19 -4.22 -25.35
C LEU A 275 -15.18 -3.28 -26.56
N GLU A 276 -16.18 -3.38 -27.45
CA GLU A 276 -16.31 -2.47 -28.59
C GLU A 276 -16.67 -1.04 -28.13
N GLN A 277 -17.50 -0.92 -27.10
CA GLN A 277 -17.82 0.36 -26.48
C GLN A 277 -16.58 0.98 -25.82
N GLU A 278 -15.83 0.23 -25.02
CA GLU A 278 -14.56 0.70 -24.45
C GLU A 278 -13.56 1.11 -25.52
N ARG A 279 -13.40 0.30 -26.58
CA ARG A 279 -12.54 0.61 -27.71
C ARG A 279 -12.95 1.91 -28.40
N SER A 280 -14.25 2.15 -28.58
CA SER A 280 -14.75 3.40 -29.18
C SER A 280 -14.45 4.61 -28.30
N GLN A 281 -14.65 4.50 -26.98
CA GLN A 281 -14.35 5.57 -26.03
C GLN A 281 -12.86 5.89 -25.97
N LEU A 282 -12.01 4.86 -25.98
CA LEU A 282 -10.56 5.03 -26.01
C LEU A 282 -10.10 5.68 -27.31
N LEU A 283 -10.67 5.30 -28.46
CA LEU A 283 -10.38 5.95 -29.74
C LEU A 283 -10.77 7.43 -29.73
N THR A 284 -11.96 7.78 -29.22
CA THR A 284 -12.37 9.19 -29.11
C THR A 284 -11.44 9.97 -28.19
N ARG A 285 -11.05 9.42 -27.03
CA ARG A 285 -10.09 10.07 -26.12
C ARG A 285 -8.72 10.23 -26.76
N ALA A 286 -8.24 9.23 -27.52
CA ALA A 286 -6.97 9.31 -28.21
C ALA A 286 -6.98 10.41 -29.27
N ILE A 287 -8.04 10.51 -30.09
CA ILE A 287 -8.21 11.57 -31.09
C ILE A 287 -8.22 12.96 -30.42
N MET A 288 -8.99 13.12 -29.34
CA MET A 288 -9.01 14.39 -28.61
C MET A 288 -7.63 14.76 -28.04
N ALA A 289 -6.88 13.79 -27.52
CA ALA A 289 -5.54 14.01 -27.01
C ALA A 289 -4.56 14.37 -28.14
N GLU A 290 -4.65 13.73 -29.30
CA GLU A 290 -3.87 14.07 -30.49
C GLU A 290 -4.17 15.50 -30.99
N GLU A 291 -5.44 15.91 -30.96
CA GLU A 291 -5.87 17.27 -31.32
C GLU A 291 -5.33 18.30 -30.32
N GLN A 292 -5.44 18.04 -29.01
CA GLN A 292 -4.85 18.90 -27.97
C GLN A 292 -3.33 19.04 -28.11
N VAL A 293 -2.62 17.95 -28.42
CA VAL A 293 -1.18 18.00 -28.67
C VAL A 293 -0.87 18.81 -29.94
N SER A 294 -1.68 18.69 -30.97
CA SER A 294 -1.53 19.48 -32.21
C SER A 294 -1.78 20.97 -31.97
N GLU A 295 -2.80 21.33 -31.18
CA GLU A 295 -3.07 22.71 -30.78
C GLU A 295 -1.92 23.30 -29.95
N LEU A 296 -1.39 22.54 -28.99
CA LEU A 296 -0.23 22.95 -28.20
C LEU A 296 1.02 23.12 -29.06
N GLN A 297 1.25 22.22 -30.02
CA GLN A 297 2.34 22.33 -30.98
C GLN A 297 2.18 23.58 -31.86
N GLU A 298 0.98 23.84 -32.37
CA GLU A 298 0.69 25.03 -33.17
C GLU A 298 0.86 26.31 -32.34
N TYR A 299 0.49 26.29 -31.05
CA TYR A 299 0.73 27.40 -30.12
C TYR A 299 2.23 27.64 -29.91
N ILE A 300 3.01 26.58 -29.72
CA ILE A 300 4.48 26.67 -29.62
C ILE A 300 5.06 27.26 -30.91
N ASP A 301 4.66 26.75 -32.06
CA ASP A 301 5.18 27.21 -33.36
C ASP A 301 4.80 28.67 -33.67
N LYS A 302 3.62 29.13 -33.23
CA LYS A 302 3.17 30.53 -33.41
C LYS A 302 3.76 31.51 -32.40
N HIS A 303 3.94 31.11 -31.15
CA HIS A 303 4.21 32.03 -30.03
C HIS A 303 5.59 31.84 -29.38
N LEU A 304 6.19 30.66 -29.48
CA LEU A 304 7.43 30.32 -28.78
C LEU A 304 8.59 30.02 -29.74
N ALA A 305 8.33 29.69 -31.00
CA ALA A 305 9.36 29.59 -32.04
C ALA A 305 9.71 31.00 -32.59
N ARG A 306 10.50 31.75 -31.81
CA ARG A 306 11.34 32.86 -32.29
C ARG A 306 12.76 32.65 -31.80
#